data_AF-A0A3M0XT06-F1
#
_entry.id   AF-A0A3M0XT06-F1
#
_cell.length_a   1.000
_cell.length_b   1.000
_cell.length_c   1.000
_cell.angle_alpha   90.00
_cell.angle_beta   90.00
_cell.angle_gamma   90.00
#
_symmetry.space_group_name_H-M   'P 1'
#
loop_
_entity.id
_entity.type
_entity.pdbx_description
1 polymer ?
#
loop_
_entity_poly.entity_id
_entity_poly.type
_entity_poly.pdbx_seq_one_letter_code
_entity_poly.pdbx_strand_id
1 'polypeptide(L)'
;MDERPDNPTLSSAVDSSAGWLSSDAASLQSALEAAVPQRHSTLTQQERQHKAGRARRPATCAQGSGEPRFFAFFWGVFLLVAAAMTVFSGRDLGVQEPSTARPGVLALIEVALAGVCALWPMVRLSQAGPASPVGAALADLLVLVVPAQGVLWPMVWLAKWPWTIGAGLATLIVSWGALVGSVVAAGSARNDPGARTAWMLLVLAATAGAPAALALAIWVGRPLPEAAALASPYTAAVALVSAPSGLTPRMSQQEWLAVLAPGAASAPLWVWAGMRVRRRRA
;
A
#
# COMPACT_ATOMS: atom_id res chain seq x y z
N MET A 1 -18.72 53.92 -0.23
CA MET A 1 -19.48 54.98 0.46
C MET A 1 -20.65 55.26 -0.43
N ASP A 2 -21.81 54.70 -0.08
CA ASP A 2 -23.03 54.81 -0.87
C ASP A 2 -24.10 55.28 0.12
N GLU A 3 -24.29 56.60 0.13
CA GLU A 3 -25.31 57.32 0.88
C GLU A 3 -26.63 57.22 0.11
N ARG A 4 -27.71 56.82 0.78
CA ARG A 4 -29.07 56.95 0.25
C ARG A 4 -29.96 57.64 1.29
N PRO A 5 -30.82 58.59 0.87
CA PRO A 5 -31.23 59.70 1.69
C PRO A 5 -32.55 59.45 2.43
N ASP A 6 -32.68 60.16 3.54
CA ASP A 6 -33.91 60.38 4.29
C ASP A 6 -34.98 61.04 3.41
N ASN A 7 -36.22 60.56 3.49
CA ASN A 7 -37.38 61.29 3.00
C ASN A 7 -38.41 61.44 4.13
N PRO A 8 -38.73 62.67 4.56
CA PRO A 8 -39.65 62.92 5.65
C PRO A 8 -41.09 63.11 5.15
N THR A 9 -42.01 63.13 6.12
CA THR A 9 -43.37 63.69 6.05
C THR A 9 -44.37 63.05 5.10
N LEU A 10 -45.28 62.23 5.65
CA LEU A 10 -46.72 62.40 5.42
C LEU A 10 -47.45 62.14 6.74
N SER A 11 -47.66 63.25 7.46
CA SER A 11 -48.63 63.39 8.53
C SER A 11 -50.05 63.48 7.94
N SER A 12 -51.03 63.14 8.78
CA SER A 12 -52.44 63.50 8.70
C SER A 12 -53.25 62.96 7.51
N ALA A 13 -53.89 61.82 7.73
CA ALA A 13 -55.32 61.66 7.44
C ALA A 13 -55.84 60.39 8.09
N VAL A 14 -57.07 60.48 8.62
CA VAL A 14 -57.93 59.36 9.03
C VAL A 14 -57.72 58.86 10.47
N ASP A 15 -57.77 59.80 11.40
CA ASP A 15 -58.61 59.63 12.58
C ASP A 15 -60.08 59.59 12.13
N SER A 16 -60.92 58.80 12.82
CA SER A 16 -62.39 58.73 12.67
C SER A 16 -62.96 57.69 11.71
N SER A 17 -62.72 56.41 12.00
CA SER A 17 -63.73 55.35 11.81
C SER A 17 -63.44 54.22 12.81
N ALA A 18 -63.87 54.40 14.06
CA ALA A 18 -65.16 53.90 14.51
C ALA A 18 -65.18 52.38 14.69
N GLY A 19 -64.52 51.88 15.73
CA GLY A 19 -65.21 51.49 16.97
C GLY A 19 -66.18 50.30 16.97
N TRP A 20 -66.46 49.65 15.83
CA TRP A 20 -67.46 48.58 15.76
C TRP A 20 -66.94 47.21 15.28
N LEU A 21 -65.62 47.05 15.12
CA LEU A 21 -64.99 45.79 14.69
C LEU A 21 -64.05 45.15 15.74
N SER A 22 -63.98 45.66 16.97
CA SER A 22 -63.02 45.18 17.98
C SER A 22 -63.50 43.97 18.81
N SER A 23 -64.79 43.65 18.79
CA SER A 23 -65.33 42.52 19.56
C SER A 23 -65.22 41.18 18.82
N ASP A 24 -65.48 41.16 17.50
CA ASP A 24 -65.46 39.92 16.71
C ASP A 24 -64.09 39.59 16.11
N ALA A 25 -63.19 40.56 16.03
CA ALA A 25 -61.81 40.30 15.62
C ALA A 25 -61.04 39.52 16.69
N ALA A 26 -61.28 39.75 17.98
CA ALA A 26 -60.56 39.06 19.06
C ALA A 26 -60.94 37.57 19.18
N SER A 27 -62.21 37.23 18.88
CA SER A 27 -62.71 35.84 18.89
C SER A 27 -62.30 35.07 17.62
N LEU A 28 -62.27 35.72 16.45
CA LEU A 28 -61.75 35.11 15.24
C LEU A 28 -60.22 34.99 15.25
N GLN A 29 -59.49 35.92 15.88
CA GLN A 29 -58.04 35.87 15.99
C GLN A 29 -57.59 34.79 16.99
N SER A 30 -58.30 34.58 18.09
CA SER A 30 -58.06 33.44 19.00
C SER A 30 -58.44 32.09 18.38
N ALA A 31 -59.48 32.03 17.54
CA ALA A 31 -59.83 30.82 16.78
C ALA A 31 -58.85 30.53 15.62
N LEU A 32 -58.31 31.57 14.95
CA LEU A 32 -57.26 31.40 13.94
C LEU A 32 -55.93 30.99 14.58
N GLU A 33 -55.54 31.56 15.72
CA GLU A 33 -54.32 31.17 16.45
C GLU A 33 -54.39 29.72 16.95
N ALA A 34 -55.56 29.22 17.33
CA ALA A 34 -55.76 27.82 17.70
C ALA A 34 -55.73 26.85 16.50
N ALA A 35 -55.95 27.35 15.27
CA ALA A 35 -56.02 26.56 14.05
C ALA A 35 -54.76 26.67 13.16
N VAL A 36 -53.77 27.51 13.51
CA VAL A 36 -52.45 27.47 12.86
C VAL A 36 -51.79 26.14 13.26
N PRO A 37 -51.66 25.17 12.35
CA PRO A 37 -51.03 23.91 12.68
C PRO A 37 -49.57 24.22 13.02
N GLN A 38 -49.07 23.68 14.14
CA GLN A 38 -47.65 23.59 14.50
C GLN A 38 -46.85 22.75 13.48
N ARG A 39 -47.01 22.98 12.18
CA ARG A 39 -46.30 22.31 11.08
C ARG A 39 -45.03 23.06 10.67
N HIS A 40 -44.83 24.31 11.09
CA HIS A 40 -43.65 25.09 10.70
C HIS A 40 -42.45 24.97 11.65
N SER A 41 -42.61 24.42 12.85
CA SER A 41 -41.52 24.21 13.81
C SER A 41 -40.77 22.88 13.61
N THR A 42 -41.42 21.86 13.05
CA THR A 42 -40.77 20.55 12.83
C THR A 42 -39.85 20.55 11.60
N LEU A 43 -40.21 21.27 10.53
CA LEU A 43 -39.38 21.35 9.32
C LEU A 43 -38.06 22.07 9.56
N THR A 44 -38.05 23.16 10.33
CA THR A 44 -36.81 23.89 10.64
C THR A 44 -35.93 23.16 11.64
N GLN A 45 -36.50 22.40 12.59
CA GLN A 45 -35.72 21.57 13.51
C GLN A 45 -35.17 20.31 12.84
N GLN A 46 -35.93 19.67 11.94
CA GLN A 46 -35.47 18.53 11.17
C GLN A 46 -34.43 18.95 10.13
N GLU A 47 -34.55 20.12 9.49
CA GLU A 47 -33.54 20.66 8.57
C GLU A 47 -32.29 21.15 9.33
N ARG A 48 -32.44 21.72 10.54
CA ARG A 48 -31.31 22.03 11.43
C ARG A 48 -30.64 20.76 11.97
N GLN A 49 -31.38 19.69 12.26
CA GLN A 49 -30.79 18.40 12.62
C GLN A 49 -30.13 17.72 11.41
N HIS A 50 -30.67 17.85 10.20
CA HIS A 50 -30.04 17.36 8.98
C HIS A 50 -28.78 18.16 8.60
N LYS A 51 -28.76 19.49 8.84
CA LYS A 51 -27.57 20.35 8.64
C LYS A 51 -26.54 20.17 9.75
N ALA A 52 -26.95 20.07 11.01
CA ALA A 52 -26.05 19.82 12.15
C ALA A 52 -25.48 18.40 12.14
N GLY A 53 -26.25 17.40 11.68
CA GLY A 53 -25.78 16.03 11.45
C GLY A 53 -24.81 15.91 10.28
N ARG A 54 -24.86 16.81 9.28
CA ARG A 54 -23.90 16.87 8.18
C ARG A 54 -22.60 17.60 8.54
N ALA A 55 -22.62 18.56 9.47
CA ALA A 55 -21.44 19.34 9.85
C ALA A 55 -20.42 18.62 10.76
N ARG A 56 -20.74 17.41 11.25
CA ARG A 56 -19.88 16.59 12.13
C ARG A 56 -19.42 15.27 11.53
N ARG A 57 -19.56 15.08 10.21
CA ARG A 57 -18.68 14.11 9.56
C ARG A 57 -17.36 14.86 9.33
N PRO A 58 -16.30 14.62 10.14
CA PRO A 58 -15.00 15.19 9.83
C PRO A 58 -14.77 14.86 8.38
N ALA A 59 -14.45 15.88 7.58
CA ALA A 59 -14.23 15.70 6.17
C ALA A 59 -13.17 14.61 6.01
N THR A 60 -13.62 13.38 5.77
CA THR A 60 -12.84 12.24 5.30
C THR A 60 -12.40 12.47 3.85
N CYS A 61 -12.60 13.69 3.34
CA CYS A 61 -12.08 14.19 2.10
C CYS A 61 -10.57 14.28 2.19
N ALA A 62 -9.92 13.59 1.26
CA ALA A 62 -8.54 13.82 0.86
C ALA A 62 -7.44 13.32 1.81
N GLN A 63 -7.70 12.33 2.67
CA GLN A 63 -6.65 11.34 2.96
C GLN A 63 -6.52 10.49 1.69
N GLY A 64 -5.93 11.08 0.65
CA GLY A 64 -5.82 10.52 -0.68
C GLY A 64 -5.32 9.11 -0.55
N SER A 65 -6.18 8.15 -0.90
CA SER A 65 -5.78 6.81 -1.25
C SER A 65 -4.65 6.99 -2.25
N GLY A 66 -3.39 6.88 -1.81
CA GLY A 66 -2.24 6.90 -2.70
C GLY A 66 -2.53 5.81 -3.70
N GLU A 67 -2.93 6.21 -4.91
CA GLU A 67 -3.52 5.27 -5.84
C GLU A 67 -2.41 4.24 -6.12
N PRO A 68 -2.68 2.93 -5.93
CA PRO A 68 -1.70 1.88 -6.18
C PRO A 68 -1.10 1.97 -7.60
N ARG A 69 -1.76 2.71 -8.49
CA ARG A 69 -1.34 3.07 -9.84
C ARG A 69 -0.02 3.84 -9.90
N PHE A 70 0.19 4.85 -9.04
CA PHE A 70 1.45 5.63 -9.08
C PHE A 70 2.63 4.76 -8.67
N PHE A 71 2.47 3.97 -7.60
CA PHE A 71 3.49 3.03 -7.19
C PHE A 71 3.79 2.00 -8.28
N ALA A 72 2.75 1.41 -8.90
CA ALA A 72 2.90 0.49 -10.02
C ALA A 72 3.66 1.12 -11.20
N PHE A 73 3.31 2.35 -11.56
CA PHE A 73 3.93 3.10 -12.64
C PHE A 73 5.42 3.35 -12.37
N PHE A 74 5.76 3.93 -11.22
CA PHE A 74 7.15 4.20 -10.86
C PHE A 74 7.96 2.91 -10.70
N TRP A 75 7.36 1.84 -10.17
CA TRP A 75 7.99 0.52 -10.11
C TRP A 75 8.32 -0.03 -11.50
N GLY A 76 7.38 0.04 -12.43
CA GLY A 76 7.58 -0.40 -13.82
C GLY A 76 8.67 0.41 -14.53
N VAL A 77 8.63 1.75 -14.41
CA VAL A 77 9.65 2.64 -14.98
C VAL A 77 11.02 2.38 -14.36
N PHE A 78 11.07 2.21 -13.04
CA PHE A 78 12.30 1.89 -12.32
C PHE A 78 12.93 0.58 -12.81
N LEU A 79 12.15 -0.50 -12.89
CA LEU A 79 12.62 -1.78 -13.39
C LEU A 79 13.06 -1.70 -14.85
N LEU A 80 12.35 -0.94 -15.68
CA LEU A 80 12.71 -0.74 -17.09
C LEU A 80 14.05 0.00 -17.22
N VAL A 81 14.24 1.09 -16.47
CA VAL A 81 15.50 1.86 -16.47
C VAL A 81 16.64 1.00 -15.96
N ALA A 82 16.44 0.28 -14.85
CA ALA A 82 17.46 -0.61 -14.30
C ALA A 82 17.84 -1.72 -15.30
N ALA A 83 16.86 -2.34 -15.95
CA ALA A 83 17.08 -3.34 -16.99
C ALA A 83 17.85 -2.77 -18.20
N ALA A 84 17.47 -1.56 -18.65
CA ALA A 84 18.18 -0.86 -19.72
C ALA A 84 19.64 -0.60 -19.31
N MET A 85 19.88 -0.06 -18.12
CA MET A 85 21.24 0.17 -17.62
C MET A 85 22.06 -1.13 -17.61
N THR A 86 21.51 -2.24 -17.12
CA THR A 86 22.18 -3.55 -17.15
C THR A 86 22.59 -3.96 -18.58
N VAL A 87 21.73 -3.73 -19.59
CA VAL A 87 22.01 -4.09 -20.99
C VAL A 87 23.03 -3.15 -21.64
N PHE A 88 22.92 -1.84 -21.39
CA PHE A 88 23.75 -0.84 -22.05
C PHE A 88 25.13 -0.69 -21.42
N SER A 89 25.27 -0.90 -20.11
CA SER A 89 26.58 -0.82 -19.42
C SER A 89 27.60 -1.84 -19.92
N GLY A 90 27.17 -2.93 -20.57
CA GLY A 90 28.08 -3.93 -21.13
C GLY A 90 28.58 -3.65 -22.56
N ARG A 91 28.10 -2.59 -23.23
CA ARG A 91 28.41 -2.34 -24.66
C ARG A 91 29.79 -1.74 -24.90
N ASP A 92 30.32 -0.98 -23.93
CA ASP A 92 31.60 -0.30 -24.09
C ASP A 92 32.81 -1.26 -24.14
N LEU A 93 32.60 -2.55 -23.84
CA LEU A 93 33.65 -3.56 -23.74
C LEU A 93 33.85 -4.41 -25.02
N GLY A 94 33.10 -4.15 -26.10
CA GLY A 94 33.35 -4.74 -27.44
C GLY A 94 33.12 -6.25 -27.59
N VAL A 95 33.04 -7.03 -26.50
CA VAL A 95 32.74 -8.46 -26.49
C VAL A 95 31.76 -8.76 -25.36
N GLN A 96 30.53 -9.19 -25.70
CA GLN A 96 29.55 -9.63 -24.70
C GLN A 96 29.84 -11.05 -24.27
N GLU A 97 30.85 -11.20 -23.41
CA GLU A 97 31.08 -12.46 -22.72
C GLU A 97 30.05 -12.61 -21.58
N PRO A 98 29.44 -13.80 -21.39
CA PRO A 98 28.45 -14.03 -20.34
C PRO A 98 28.96 -13.71 -18.92
N SER A 99 30.26 -13.87 -18.70
CA SER A 99 30.97 -13.50 -17.47
C SER A 99 30.79 -12.02 -17.12
N THR A 100 30.77 -11.14 -18.12
CA THR A 100 30.62 -9.69 -17.94
C THR A 100 29.16 -9.28 -17.69
N ALA A 101 28.20 -9.99 -18.27
CA ALA A 101 26.77 -9.66 -18.11
C ALA A 101 26.19 -10.12 -16.76
N ARG A 102 26.68 -11.23 -16.20
CA ARG A 102 26.14 -11.85 -14.97
C ARG A 102 26.13 -10.92 -13.74
N PRO A 103 27.19 -10.16 -13.42
CA PRO A 103 27.16 -9.24 -12.29
C PRO A 103 26.07 -8.17 -12.43
N GLY A 104 25.88 -7.63 -13.65
CA GLY A 104 24.85 -6.63 -13.92
C GLY A 104 23.43 -7.19 -13.81
N VAL A 105 23.22 -8.43 -14.27
CA VAL A 105 21.94 -9.13 -14.12
C VAL A 105 21.66 -9.46 -12.65
N LEU A 106 22.67 -9.92 -11.90
CA LEU A 106 22.52 -10.18 -10.47
C LEU A 106 22.17 -8.90 -9.71
N ALA A 107 22.88 -7.79 -9.97
CA ALA A 107 22.57 -6.49 -9.37
C ALA A 107 21.13 -6.05 -9.64
N LEU A 108 20.62 -6.25 -10.86
CA LEU A 108 19.22 -5.96 -11.20
C LEU A 108 18.23 -6.83 -10.41
N ILE A 109 18.53 -8.11 -10.21
CA ILE A 109 17.69 -9.03 -9.42
C ILE A 109 17.70 -8.64 -7.95
N GLU A 110 18.86 -8.29 -7.39
CA GLU A 110 19.00 -7.77 -6.02
C GLU A 110 18.17 -6.50 -5.82
N VAL A 111 18.21 -5.59 -6.80
CA VAL A 111 17.40 -4.37 -6.79
C VAL A 111 15.90 -4.69 -6.83
N ALA A 112 15.48 -5.65 -7.68
CA ALA A 112 14.09 -6.08 -7.73
C ALA A 112 13.65 -6.70 -6.39
N LEU A 113 14.49 -7.54 -5.79
CA LEU A 113 14.24 -8.13 -4.47
C LEU A 113 14.18 -7.07 -3.38
N ALA A 114 15.01 -6.03 -3.43
CA ALA A 114 14.97 -4.92 -2.47
C ALA A 114 13.66 -4.13 -2.57
N GLY A 115 13.18 -3.91 -3.79
CA GLY A 115 11.88 -3.29 -4.04
C GLY A 115 10.72 -4.09 -3.44
N VAL A 116 10.70 -5.40 -3.69
CA VAL A 116 9.67 -6.32 -3.20
C VAL A 116 9.76 -6.53 -1.69
N CYS A 117 10.95 -6.74 -1.15
CA CYS A 117 11.14 -7.25 0.21
C CYS A 117 11.40 -6.18 1.26
N ALA A 118 11.87 -4.99 0.87
CA ALA A 118 12.17 -3.91 1.81
C ALA A 118 11.38 -2.63 1.51
N LEU A 119 11.44 -2.13 0.27
CA LEU A 119 10.84 -0.83 -0.05
C LEU A 119 9.31 -0.87 0.04
N TRP A 120 8.66 -1.86 -0.59
CA TRP A 120 7.21 -2.02 -0.54
C TRP A 120 6.65 -2.11 0.89
N PRO A 121 7.13 -3.01 1.78
CA PRO A 121 6.58 -3.10 3.14
C PRO A 121 6.80 -1.81 3.95
N MET A 122 7.92 -1.11 3.76
CA MET A 122 8.14 0.19 4.42
C MET A 122 7.13 1.25 3.94
N VAL A 123 6.95 1.40 2.63
CA VAL A 123 5.96 2.32 2.05
C VAL A 123 4.55 1.94 2.51
N ARG A 124 4.21 0.64 2.51
CA ARG A 124 2.85 0.21 2.81
C ARG A 124 2.50 0.33 4.29
N LEU A 125 3.42 -0.03 5.19
CA LEU A 125 3.18 0.03 6.64
C LEU A 125 3.26 1.47 7.19
N SER A 126 3.90 2.41 6.47
CA SER A 126 3.88 3.83 6.83
C SER A 126 2.57 4.55 6.45
N GLN A 127 1.75 3.98 5.57
CA GLN A 127 0.47 4.55 5.15
C GLN A 127 -0.67 4.23 6.13
N ALA A 128 -1.79 4.95 6.01
CA ALA A 128 -3.02 4.60 6.72
C ALA A 128 -3.52 3.20 6.32
N GLY A 129 -4.16 2.49 7.26
CA GLY A 129 -4.56 1.10 7.05
C GLY A 129 -5.72 1.03 6.05
N PRO A 130 -5.65 0.19 5.00
CA PRO A 130 -6.74 0.06 4.03
C PRO A 130 -7.95 -0.65 4.65
N ALA A 131 -9.14 -0.43 4.08
CA ALA A 131 -10.37 -1.12 4.48
C ALA A 131 -10.32 -2.65 4.29
N SER A 132 -9.50 -3.12 3.35
CA SER A 132 -9.21 -4.53 3.10
C SER A 132 -7.70 -4.76 3.08
N PRO A 133 -7.05 -5.00 4.23
CA PRO A 133 -5.60 -5.24 4.32
C PRO A 133 -5.13 -6.38 3.42
N VAL A 134 -5.86 -7.50 3.40
CA VAL A 134 -5.51 -8.68 2.60
C VAL A 134 -5.64 -8.38 1.11
N GLY A 135 -6.79 -7.85 0.67
CA GLY A 135 -7.02 -7.57 -0.75
C GLY A 135 -6.03 -6.55 -1.31
N ALA A 136 -5.70 -5.53 -0.51
CA ALA A 136 -4.76 -4.51 -0.96
C ALA A 136 -3.31 -5.01 -0.97
N ALA A 137 -2.89 -5.82 0.00
CA ALA A 137 -1.57 -6.44 -0.03
C ALA A 137 -1.40 -7.43 -1.21
N LEU A 138 -2.46 -8.18 -1.57
CA LEU A 138 -2.45 -9.03 -2.77
C LEU A 138 -2.35 -8.22 -4.06
N ALA A 139 -3.09 -7.10 -4.15
CA ALA A 139 -3.02 -6.21 -5.31
C ALA A 139 -1.59 -5.62 -5.46
N ASP A 140 -1.01 -5.14 -4.37
CA ASP A 140 0.37 -4.64 -4.38
C ASP A 140 1.38 -5.74 -4.77
N LEU A 141 1.20 -6.97 -4.26
CA LEU A 141 2.06 -8.11 -4.59
C LEU A 141 2.04 -8.42 -6.10
N LEU A 142 0.86 -8.43 -6.72
CA LEU A 142 0.74 -8.63 -8.17
C LEU A 142 1.39 -7.50 -8.97
N VAL A 143 1.17 -6.25 -8.53
CA VAL A 143 1.79 -5.05 -9.11
C VAL A 143 3.31 -5.11 -9.08
N LEU A 144 3.89 -5.73 -8.04
CA LEU A 144 5.34 -5.84 -7.88
C LEU A 144 5.92 -7.02 -8.63
N VAL A 145 5.34 -8.20 -8.43
CA VAL A 145 5.90 -9.47 -8.91
C VAL A 145 5.73 -9.59 -10.41
N VAL A 146 4.59 -9.22 -11.00
CA VAL A 146 4.37 -9.39 -12.45
C VAL A 146 5.41 -8.64 -13.29
N PRO A 147 5.68 -7.35 -13.06
CA PRO A 147 6.77 -6.65 -13.76
C PRO A 147 8.16 -7.22 -13.45
N ALA A 148 8.42 -7.62 -12.20
CA ALA A 148 9.70 -8.23 -11.84
C ALA A 148 9.95 -9.54 -12.62
N GLN A 149 8.92 -10.36 -12.81
CA GLN A 149 8.99 -11.56 -13.66
C GLN A 149 9.22 -11.19 -15.13
N GLY A 150 8.53 -10.17 -15.63
CA GLY A 150 8.71 -9.68 -17.01
C GLY A 150 10.14 -9.25 -17.32
N VAL A 151 10.84 -8.68 -16.33
CA VAL A 151 12.26 -8.29 -16.46
C VAL A 151 13.21 -9.47 -16.22
N LEU A 152 12.88 -10.37 -15.29
CA LEU A 152 13.74 -11.51 -14.95
C LEU A 152 14.00 -12.44 -16.15
N TRP A 153 12.96 -12.82 -16.91
CA TRP A 153 13.10 -13.83 -17.97
C TRP A 153 14.08 -13.43 -19.09
N PRO A 154 14.00 -12.22 -19.68
CA PRO A 154 15.01 -11.75 -20.62
C PRO A 154 16.43 -11.76 -20.03
N MET A 155 16.57 -11.46 -18.75
CA MET A 155 17.87 -11.38 -18.07
C MET A 155 18.48 -12.76 -17.82
N VAL A 156 17.66 -13.77 -17.52
CA VAL A 156 18.10 -15.18 -17.45
C VAL A 156 18.68 -15.63 -18.79
N TRP A 157 18.04 -15.27 -19.90
CA TRP A 157 18.54 -15.55 -21.24
C TRP A 157 19.85 -14.80 -21.53
N LEU A 158 19.91 -13.52 -21.19
CA LEU A 158 21.10 -12.68 -21.37
C LEU A 158 22.32 -13.21 -20.59
N ALA A 159 22.11 -13.64 -19.34
CA ALA A 159 23.16 -14.21 -18.48
C ALA A 159 23.58 -15.64 -18.89
N LYS A 160 22.88 -16.25 -19.86
CA LYS A 160 23.00 -17.65 -20.28
C LYS A 160 22.95 -18.61 -19.08
N TRP A 161 22.05 -18.35 -18.13
CA TRP A 161 21.83 -19.25 -17.02
C TRP A 161 20.94 -20.43 -17.44
N PRO A 162 21.15 -21.63 -16.86
CA PRO A 162 20.21 -22.73 -17.02
C PRO A 162 18.81 -22.37 -16.56
N TRP A 163 17.81 -22.93 -17.24
CA TRP A 163 16.40 -22.70 -16.94
C TRP A 163 16.02 -23.00 -15.49
N THR A 164 16.67 -23.97 -14.86
CA THR A 164 16.45 -24.30 -13.44
C THR A 164 16.84 -23.15 -12.51
N ILE A 165 17.97 -22.45 -12.77
CA ILE A 165 18.37 -21.29 -11.98
C ILE A 165 17.39 -20.15 -12.19
N GLY A 166 17.00 -19.88 -13.44
CA GLY A 166 15.98 -18.86 -13.75
C GLY A 166 14.65 -19.13 -13.04
N ALA A 167 14.17 -20.38 -13.07
CA ALA A 167 12.96 -20.79 -12.35
C ALA A 167 13.12 -20.69 -10.82
N GLY A 168 14.31 -20.99 -10.28
CA GLY A 168 14.65 -20.79 -8.88
C GLY A 168 14.55 -19.34 -8.44
N LEU A 169 15.17 -18.42 -9.20
CA LEU A 169 15.11 -16.98 -8.95
C LEU A 169 13.69 -16.44 -9.08
N ALA A 170 12.92 -16.92 -10.08
CA ALA A 170 11.51 -16.57 -10.23
C ALA A 170 10.70 -17.00 -9.00
N THR A 171 10.90 -18.24 -8.55
CA THR A 171 10.25 -18.80 -7.37
C THR A 171 10.64 -18.05 -6.11
N LEU A 172 11.91 -17.70 -5.97
CA LEU A 172 12.44 -16.90 -4.85
C LEU A 172 11.74 -15.55 -4.73
N ILE A 173 11.59 -14.81 -5.84
CA ILE A 173 10.88 -13.51 -5.85
C ILE A 173 9.41 -13.70 -5.42
N VAL A 174 8.73 -14.71 -5.97
CA VAL A 174 7.31 -14.98 -5.68
C VAL A 174 7.13 -15.39 -4.21
N SER A 175 7.97 -16.29 -3.72
CA SER A 175 7.83 -16.89 -2.38
C SER A 175 8.12 -15.88 -1.27
N TRP A 176 9.20 -15.10 -1.41
CA TRP A 176 9.51 -14.01 -0.49
C TRP A 176 8.51 -12.86 -0.61
N GLY A 177 8.08 -12.51 -1.82
CA GLY A 177 7.00 -11.54 -2.03
C GLY A 177 5.71 -11.97 -1.31
N ALA A 178 5.32 -13.25 -1.41
CA ALA A 178 4.17 -13.79 -0.71
C ALA A 178 4.31 -13.73 0.82
N LEU A 179 5.50 -14.07 1.35
CA LEU A 179 5.80 -13.95 2.77
C LEU A 179 5.70 -12.50 3.26
N VAL A 180 6.39 -11.57 2.60
CA VAL A 180 6.36 -10.14 2.91
C VAL A 180 4.94 -9.59 2.81
N GLY A 181 4.20 -9.96 1.77
CA GLY A 181 2.80 -9.57 1.60
C GLY A 181 1.88 -10.06 2.71
N SER A 182 2.10 -11.28 3.21
CA SER A 182 1.35 -11.81 4.35
C SER A 182 1.62 -11.01 5.63
N VAL A 183 2.88 -10.59 5.84
CA VAL A 183 3.31 -9.76 6.96
C VAL A 183 2.74 -8.34 6.85
N VAL A 184 2.75 -7.76 5.65
CA VAL A 184 2.12 -6.45 5.37
C VAL A 184 0.63 -6.51 5.63
N ALA A 185 -0.09 -7.53 5.13
CA ALA A 185 -1.52 -7.70 5.40
C ALA A 185 -1.83 -7.82 6.89
N ALA A 186 -1.01 -8.58 7.62
CA ALA A 186 -1.05 -8.73 9.07
C ALA A 186 -0.83 -7.40 9.82
N GLY A 187 0.18 -6.62 9.41
CA GLY A 187 0.54 -5.36 10.04
C GLY A 187 -0.45 -4.24 9.74
N SER A 188 -0.90 -4.14 8.49
CA SER A 188 -1.91 -3.17 8.04
C SER A 188 -3.29 -3.41 8.66
N ALA A 189 -3.56 -4.60 9.21
CA ALA A 189 -4.77 -4.84 9.98
C ALA A 189 -4.80 -4.04 11.29
N ARG A 190 -3.69 -3.45 11.79
CA ARG A 190 -3.67 -2.61 12.99
C ARG A 190 -3.48 -1.13 12.62
N ASN A 191 -4.27 -0.25 13.24
CA ASN A 191 -4.10 1.21 13.15
C ASN A 191 -3.20 1.76 14.26
N ASP A 192 -2.40 0.90 14.88
CA ASP A 192 -1.44 1.28 15.91
C ASP A 192 -0.06 1.52 15.26
N PRO A 193 0.54 2.72 15.39
CA PRO A 193 1.87 3.01 14.85
C PRO A 193 2.95 2.06 15.39
N GLY A 194 2.91 1.74 16.69
CA GLY A 194 3.91 0.87 17.33
C GLY A 194 3.91 -0.54 16.73
N ALA A 195 2.73 -1.13 16.54
CA ALA A 195 2.57 -2.42 15.89
C ALA A 195 3.12 -2.40 14.46
N ARG A 196 2.86 -1.34 13.69
CA ARG A 196 3.35 -1.22 12.30
C ARG A 196 4.87 -1.14 12.25
N THR A 197 5.48 -0.36 13.14
CA THR A 197 6.93 -0.30 13.29
C THR A 197 7.50 -1.67 13.62
N ALA A 198 6.87 -2.42 14.55
CA ALA A 198 7.31 -3.77 14.88
C ALA A 198 7.23 -4.73 13.67
N TRP A 199 6.16 -4.66 12.87
CA TRP A 199 6.04 -5.45 11.64
C TRP A 199 7.07 -5.05 10.58
N MET A 200 7.37 -3.76 10.45
CA MET A 200 8.41 -3.26 9.55
C MET A 200 9.79 -3.79 9.96
N LEU A 201 10.12 -3.71 11.25
CA LEU A 201 11.37 -4.26 11.80
C LEU A 201 11.46 -5.78 11.61
N LEU A 202 10.34 -6.50 11.75
CA LEU A 202 10.30 -7.94 11.49
C LEU A 202 10.65 -8.26 10.03
N VAL A 203 10.08 -7.52 9.07
CA VAL A 203 10.38 -7.72 7.64
C VAL A 203 11.84 -7.40 7.34
N LEU A 204 12.36 -6.30 7.86
CA LEU A 204 13.77 -5.93 7.69
C LEU A 204 14.70 -6.98 8.33
N ALA A 205 14.40 -7.47 9.52
CA ALA A 205 15.19 -8.51 10.18
C ALA A 205 15.15 -9.83 9.39
N ALA A 206 13.99 -10.23 8.87
CA ALA A 206 13.86 -11.45 8.07
C ALA A 206 14.62 -11.38 6.74
N THR A 207 14.67 -10.20 6.11
CA THR A 207 15.25 -10.03 4.77
C THR A 207 16.74 -9.66 4.81
N ALA A 208 17.15 -8.81 5.76
CA ALA A 208 18.53 -8.36 5.93
C ALA A 208 19.33 -9.17 6.96
N GLY A 209 18.67 -10.08 7.70
CA GLY A 209 19.31 -10.88 8.74
C GLY A 209 20.47 -11.74 8.23
N ALA A 210 20.28 -12.48 7.13
CA ALA A 210 21.36 -13.29 6.57
C ALA A 210 22.52 -12.46 5.98
N PRO A 211 22.28 -11.38 5.19
CA PRO A 211 23.34 -10.47 4.76
C PRO A 211 24.14 -9.89 5.94
N ALA A 212 23.45 -9.45 7.00
CA ALA A 212 24.09 -8.90 8.18
C ALA A 212 24.92 -9.97 8.92
N ALA A 213 24.38 -11.19 9.06
CA ALA A 213 25.09 -12.31 9.65
C ALA A 213 26.33 -12.69 8.82
N LEU A 214 26.23 -12.69 7.50
CA LEU A 214 27.34 -12.98 6.59
C LEU A 214 28.43 -11.91 6.67
N ALA A 215 28.04 -10.62 6.69
CA ALA A 215 28.99 -9.53 6.87
C ALA A 215 29.73 -9.63 8.22
N LEU A 216 29.00 -9.95 9.30
CA LEU A 216 29.59 -10.17 10.62
C LEU A 216 30.52 -11.39 10.63
N ALA A 217 30.12 -12.49 10.00
CA ALA A 217 30.90 -13.71 9.88
C ALA A 217 32.24 -13.48 9.16
N ILE A 218 32.21 -12.72 8.05
CA ILE A 218 33.42 -12.28 7.33
C ILE A 218 34.30 -11.43 8.25
N TRP A 219 33.71 -10.46 8.96
CA TRP A 219 34.45 -9.58 9.86
C TRP A 219 35.13 -10.33 11.02
N VAL A 220 34.48 -11.36 11.57
CA VAL A 220 35.00 -12.20 12.66
C VAL A 220 35.91 -13.33 12.14
N GLY A 221 35.99 -13.55 10.83
CA GLY A 221 36.77 -14.65 10.23
C GLY A 221 36.19 -16.04 10.51
N ARG A 222 34.87 -16.16 10.71
CA ARG A 222 34.18 -17.44 10.93
C ARG A 222 33.23 -17.72 9.78
N PRO A 223 33.43 -18.80 8.99
CA PRO A 223 32.51 -19.13 7.90
C PRO A 223 31.14 -19.53 8.44
N LEU A 224 30.07 -19.06 7.80
CA LEU A 224 28.72 -19.55 8.06
C LEU A 224 28.47 -20.85 7.28
N PRO A 225 27.54 -21.71 7.76
CA PRO A 225 27.03 -22.81 6.97
C PRO A 225 26.46 -22.32 5.64
N GLU A 226 26.66 -23.08 4.56
CA GLU A 226 26.14 -22.75 3.23
C GLU A 226 24.62 -22.52 3.22
N ALA A 227 23.89 -23.30 4.03
CA ALA A 227 22.44 -23.12 4.21
C ALA A 227 22.05 -21.72 4.71
N ALA A 228 22.93 -21.02 5.43
CA ALA A 228 22.67 -19.65 5.88
C ALA A 228 22.65 -18.66 4.72
N ALA A 229 23.37 -18.92 3.62
CA ALA A 229 23.30 -18.11 2.41
C ALA A 229 21.91 -18.20 1.75
N LEU A 230 21.17 -19.30 1.94
CA LEU A 230 19.82 -19.46 1.40
C LEU A 230 18.72 -18.87 2.30
N ALA A 231 19.07 -18.29 3.46
CA ALA A 231 18.11 -17.88 4.48
C ALA A 231 17.48 -16.50 4.24
N SER A 232 17.93 -15.72 3.26
CA SER A 232 17.32 -14.44 2.88
C SER A 232 17.21 -14.29 1.37
N PRO A 233 16.33 -13.39 0.86
CA PRO A 233 16.15 -13.23 -0.57
C PRO A 233 17.45 -12.80 -1.28
N TYR A 234 18.22 -11.91 -0.65
CA TYR A 234 19.44 -11.34 -1.23
C TYR A 234 20.56 -12.40 -1.29
N THR A 235 20.91 -13.00 -0.16
CA THR A 235 21.99 -14.01 -0.16
C THR A 235 21.60 -15.26 -0.95
N ALA A 236 20.31 -15.62 -1.00
CA ALA A 236 19.85 -16.76 -1.77
C ALA A 236 19.99 -16.51 -3.27
N ALA A 237 19.69 -15.30 -3.76
CA ALA A 237 19.86 -14.96 -5.17
C ALA A 237 21.33 -15.11 -5.59
N VAL A 238 22.27 -14.61 -4.78
CA VAL A 238 23.72 -14.80 -5.00
C VAL A 238 24.09 -16.29 -4.97
N ALA A 239 23.68 -17.03 -3.93
CA ALA A 239 24.02 -18.44 -3.80
C ALA A 239 23.56 -19.28 -5.00
N LEU A 240 22.33 -19.06 -5.48
CA LEU A 240 21.77 -19.78 -6.61
C LEU A 240 22.54 -19.55 -7.93
N VAL A 241 23.10 -18.35 -8.12
CA VAL A 241 23.86 -18.04 -9.34
C VAL A 241 25.35 -18.37 -9.21
N SER A 242 25.85 -18.50 -7.98
CA SER A 242 27.24 -18.81 -7.65
C SER A 242 27.57 -20.31 -7.62
N ALA A 243 26.59 -21.20 -7.88
CA ALA A 243 26.75 -22.65 -7.84
C ALA A 243 28.13 -23.12 -8.39
N PRO A 244 29.02 -23.71 -7.55
CA PRO A 244 30.44 -23.89 -7.87
C PRO A 244 30.76 -24.96 -8.92
N SER A 245 29.78 -25.71 -9.39
CA SER A 245 30.03 -26.90 -10.18
C SER A 245 30.02 -26.58 -11.67
N GLY A 246 31.20 -26.59 -12.29
CA GLY A 246 31.38 -26.65 -13.74
C GLY A 246 30.79 -27.90 -14.42
N LEU A 247 29.81 -28.56 -13.79
CA LEU A 247 29.07 -29.73 -14.24
C LEU A 247 27.58 -29.40 -14.16
N THR A 248 27.02 -28.86 -15.25
CA THR A 248 25.61 -28.51 -15.46
C THR A 248 24.91 -27.85 -14.25
N PRO A 249 24.80 -26.51 -14.21
CA PRO A 249 24.17 -25.81 -13.09
C PRO A 249 22.69 -26.20 -13.00
N ARG A 250 22.38 -27.09 -12.06
CA ARG A 250 21.01 -27.54 -11.74
C ARG A 250 20.78 -27.25 -10.27
N MET A 251 19.59 -26.75 -9.97
CA MET A 251 19.18 -26.58 -8.59
C MET A 251 19.08 -27.93 -7.90
N SER A 252 19.79 -28.06 -6.79
CA SER A 252 19.65 -29.14 -5.82
C SER A 252 18.26 -29.12 -5.18
N GLN A 253 17.86 -30.26 -4.60
CA GLN A 253 16.61 -30.36 -3.85
C GLN A 253 16.58 -29.40 -2.64
N GLN A 254 17.72 -29.18 -1.99
CA GLN A 254 17.84 -28.27 -0.85
C GLN A 254 17.59 -26.82 -1.27
N GLU A 255 18.13 -26.39 -2.41
CA GLU A 255 17.89 -25.04 -2.94
C GLU A 255 16.40 -24.86 -3.30
N TRP A 256 15.76 -25.86 -3.90
CA TRP A 256 14.32 -25.82 -4.17
C TRP A 256 13.49 -25.67 -2.89
N LEU A 257 13.80 -26.44 -1.86
CA LEU A 257 13.13 -26.33 -0.56
C LEU A 257 13.37 -24.97 0.07
N ALA A 258 14.59 -24.43 0.00
CA ALA A 258 14.92 -23.14 0.55
C ALA A 258 14.18 -22.00 -0.16
N VAL A 259 14.07 -22.01 -1.49
CA VAL A 259 13.30 -20.97 -2.20
C VAL A 259 11.79 -21.11 -2.01
N LEU A 260 11.26 -22.32 -1.76
CA LEU A 260 9.83 -22.55 -1.54
C LEU A 260 9.39 -22.29 -0.09
N ALA A 261 10.29 -22.47 0.88
CA ALA A 261 9.99 -22.38 2.30
C ALA A 261 9.34 -21.04 2.73
N PRO A 262 9.78 -19.85 2.26
CA PRO A 262 9.11 -18.58 2.56
C PRO A 262 7.66 -18.56 2.09
N GLY A 263 7.40 -19.09 0.89
CA GLY A 263 6.06 -19.18 0.32
C GLY A 263 5.16 -20.09 1.13
N ALA A 264 5.66 -21.26 1.55
CA ALA A 264 4.93 -22.17 2.43
C ALA A 264 4.63 -21.53 3.80
N ALA A 265 5.60 -20.82 4.39
CA ALA A 265 5.43 -20.11 5.65
C ALA A 265 4.42 -18.95 5.57
N SER A 266 4.18 -18.39 4.37
CA SER A 266 3.23 -17.29 4.17
C SER A 266 1.76 -17.71 4.29
N ALA A 267 1.41 -18.96 3.95
CA ALA A 267 0.03 -19.44 3.91
C ALA A 267 -0.73 -19.28 5.25
N PRO A 268 -0.19 -19.74 6.41
CA PRO A 268 -0.88 -19.54 7.69
C PRO A 268 -1.03 -18.06 8.07
N LEU A 269 -0.08 -17.20 7.69
CA LEU A 269 -0.14 -15.76 7.94
C LEU A 269 -1.26 -15.08 7.14
N TRP A 270 -1.45 -15.46 5.88
CA TRP A 270 -2.57 -14.99 5.06
C TRP A 270 -3.93 -15.38 5.65
N VAL A 271 -4.07 -16.65 6.07
CA VAL A 271 -5.30 -17.15 6.70
C VAL A 271 -5.58 -16.39 7.99
N TRP A 272 -4.56 -16.19 8.83
CA TRP A 272 -4.67 -15.44 10.08
C TRP A 272 -5.06 -13.98 9.87
N ALA A 273 -4.44 -13.29 8.91
CA ALA A 273 -4.78 -11.93 8.55
C ALA A 273 -6.25 -11.83 8.07
N GLY A 274 -6.69 -12.78 7.23
CA GLY A 274 -8.07 -12.85 6.76
C GLY A 274 -9.09 -13.07 7.88
N MET A 275 -8.81 -13.99 8.81
CA MET A 275 -9.67 -14.24 9.98
C MET A 275 -9.82 -12.98 10.85
N ARG A 276 -8.74 -12.23 11.07
CA ARG A 276 -8.78 -10.99 11.85
C ARG A 276 -9.65 -9.90 11.21
N VAL A 277 -9.60 -9.79 9.88
CA VAL A 277 -10.46 -8.83 9.14
C VAL A 277 -11.94 -9.21 9.30
N ARG A 278 -12.27 -10.50 9.23
CA ARG A 278 -13.66 -10.97 9.40
C ARG A 278 -14.19 -10.68 10.81
N ARG A 279 -13.40 -10.96 11.85
CA ARG A 279 -13.80 -10.73 13.26
C ARG A 279 -14.08 -9.27 13.62
N ARG A 280 -13.57 -8.31 12.85
CA ARG A 280 -13.85 -6.88 13.06
C ARG A 280 -15.12 -6.38 12.38
N ARG A 281 -15.67 -7.17 11.47
CA ARG A 281 -16.90 -6.84 10.73
C ARG A 281 -18.15 -7.45 11.38
N ALA A 282 -17.98 -8.51 12.16
CA ALA A 282 -19.02 -9.10 13.00
C ALA A 282 -19.12 -8.33 14.31
#